data_AF-A0A1C5BMB9-F1
#
_entry.id   AF-A0A1C5BMB9-F1
#
_cell.length_a   1.000
_cell.length_b   1.000
_cell.length_c   1.000
_cell.angle_alpha   90.00
_cell.angle_beta   90.00
_cell.angle_gamma   90.00
#
_symmetry.space_group_name_H-M   'P 1'
#
loop_
_entity.id
_entity.type
_entity.pdbx_description
1 polymer ?
#
loop_
_entity_poly.entity_id
_entity_poly.type
_entity_poly.pdbx_seq_one_letter_code
_entity_poly.pdbx_strand_id
1 'polypeptide(L)' 'MERGLWINDPINLIPVDGPANNAKRDSGPASWLPPYKPVRCSYAVRFAQVSVEYELPVTTADKRAMLARCGG' A
#
# COMPACT_ATOMS: atom_id res chain seq x y z
N MET A 1 -12.88 4.94 -18.55
CA MET A 1 -12.18 4.16 -17.51
C MET A 1 -11.21 3.22 -18.22
N GLU A 2 -9.97 3.66 -18.39
CA GLU A 2 -8.92 2.85 -19.03
C GLU A 2 -8.38 1.87 -17.99
N ARG A 3 -8.59 0.57 -18.22
CA ARG A 3 -8.13 -0.48 -17.30
C ARG A 3 -6.60 -0.54 -17.30
N GLY A 4 -5.98 -0.28 -16.15
CA GLY A 4 -4.62 -0.75 -15.85
C GLY A 4 -3.49 0.28 -15.87
N LEU A 5 -3.76 1.58 -16.06
CA LEU A 5 -2.72 2.61 -16.01
C LEU A 5 -1.91 2.59 -14.70
N TRP A 6 -2.61 2.36 -13.58
CA TRP A 6 -2.02 2.32 -12.25
C TRP A 6 -1.06 1.14 -12.00
N ILE A 7 -1.10 0.07 -12.80
CA ILE A 7 -0.27 -1.13 -12.55
C ILE A 7 1.21 -0.86 -12.83
N ASN A 8 1.49 -0.01 -13.83
CA ASN A 8 2.85 0.32 -14.25
C ASN A 8 3.26 1.76 -13.91
N ASP A 9 2.39 2.54 -13.27
CA ASP A 9 2.75 3.87 -12.82
C ASP A 9 3.81 3.77 -11.70
N PRO A 10 4.93 4.49 -11.78
CA PRO A 10 5.92 4.55 -10.71
C PRO A 10 5.32 4.88 -9.34
N ILE A 11 4.20 5.59 -9.26
CA ILE A 11 3.46 5.86 -8.02
C ILE A 11 3.01 4.57 -7.32
N ASN A 12 2.83 3.47 -8.03
CA ASN A 12 2.38 2.19 -7.49
C ASN A 12 3.48 1.10 -7.47
N LEU A 13 4.73 1.44 -7.79
CA LEU A 13 5.84 0.49 -7.84
C LEU A 13 6.84 0.70 -6.71
N ILE A 14 7.16 -0.38 -5.99
CA ILE A 14 8.21 -0.42 -4.97
C ILE A 14 9.01 -1.72 -5.18
N PRO A 15 10.33 -1.64 -5.44
CA PRO A 15 11.16 -2.84 -5.54
C PRO A 15 11.28 -3.52 -4.17
N VAL A 16 10.97 -4.80 -4.12
CA VAL A 16 10.99 -5.64 -2.91
C VAL A 16 11.44 -7.05 -3.26
N ASP A 17 11.78 -7.87 -2.26
CA ASP A 17 12.03 -9.29 -2.49
C ASP A 17 10.75 -10.04 -2.91
N GLY A 18 10.92 -11.07 -3.74
CA GLY A 18 9.82 -11.88 -4.28
C GLY A 18 8.91 -12.49 -3.20
N PRO A 19 9.44 -13.11 -2.13
CA PRO A 19 8.64 -13.62 -1.02
C PRO A 19 7.76 -12.56 -0.34
N ALA A 20 8.30 -11.37 -0.04
CA ALA A 20 7.51 -10.28 0.53
C ALA A 20 6.39 -9.83 -0.40
N ASN A 21 6.65 -9.71 -1.70
CA ASN A 21 5.61 -9.40 -2.70
C ASN A 21 4.51 -10.47 -2.76
N ASN A 22 4.91 -11.74 -2.78
CA ASN A 22 3.99 -12.89 -2.79
C ASN A 22 3.16 -12.99 -1.50
N ALA A 23 3.72 -12.59 -0.36
CA ALA A 23 3.00 -12.55 0.92
C ALA A 23 1.95 -11.42 0.96
N LYS A 24 2.20 -10.29 0.30
CA LYS A 24 1.24 -9.18 0.21
C LYS A 24 -0.02 -9.57 -0.58
N ARG A 25 0.14 -10.06 -1.81
CA ARG A 25 -0.99 -10.25 -2.77
C ARG A 25 -1.86 -8.97 -2.89
N ASP A 26 -3.17 -9.15 -2.87
CA ASP A 26 -4.22 -8.12 -2.82
C ASP A 26 -4.49 -7.60 -1.40
N SER A 27 -3.71 -8.01 -0.39
CA SER A 27 -3.90 -7.55 0.98
C SER A 27 -3.70 -6.04 1.10
N GLY A 28 -4.62 -5.42 1.84
CA GLY A 28 -4.51 -4.05 2.30
C GLY A 28 -3.66 -3.90 3.59
N PRO A 29 -3.34 -2.67 3.99
CA PRO A 29 -2.52 -2.35 5.17
C PRO A 29 -3.01 -2.91 6.51
N ALA A 30 -4.28 -3.29 6.64
CA ALA A 30 -4.80 -3.95 7.84
C ALA A 30 -4.37 -5.42 7.94
N SER A 31 -4.25 -6.11 6.80
CA SER A 31 -3.96 -7.54 6.74
C SER A 31 -2.47 -7.82 6.52
N TRP A 32 -1.75 -6.89 5.88
CA TRP A 32 -0.32 -7.05 5.60
C TRP A 32 0.42 -5.71 5.67
N LEU A 33 1.61 -5.76 6.26
CA LEU A 33 2.56 -4.65 6.29
C LEU A 33 3.96 -5.19 5.99
N PRO A 34 4.85 -4.38 5.37
CA PRO A 34 6.24 -4.76 5.17
C PRO A 34 6.89 -5.24 6.47
N PRO A 35 7.69 -6.32 6.44
CA PRO A 35 8.34 -6.85 7.64
C PRO A 35 9.36 -5.86 8.22
N TYR A 36 10.02 -5.08 7.37
CA TYR A 36 10.93 -4.02 7.78
C TYR A 36 10.17 -2.84 8.39
N LYS A 37 10.08 -2.79 9.73
CA LYS A 37 9.27 -1.80 10.45
C LYS A 37 9.54 -0.33 10.05
N PRO A 38 10.79 0.12 9.84
CA PRO A 38 11.08 1.52 9.51
C PRO A 38 10.40 2.03 8.22
N VAL A 39 10.06 1.14 7.27
CA VAL A 39 9.39 1.53 6.00
C VAL A 39 7.86 1.57 6.11
N ARG A 40 7.26 1.18 7.24
CA ARG A 40 5.80 1.02 7.33
C ARG A 40 5.04 2.34 7.19
N CYS A 41 5.59 3.45 7.68
CA CYS A 41 4.96 4.76 7.50
C CYS A 41 4.97 5.17 6.02
N SER A 42 6.12 5.11 5.35
CA SER A 42 6.21 5.46 3.92
C SER A 42 5.35 4.54 3.05
N TYR A 43 5.30 3.23 3.35
CA TYR A 43 4.41 2.28 2.68
C TYR A 43 2.92 2.65 2.86
N ALA A 44 2.49 2.96 4.09
CA ALA A 44 1.11 3.34 4.37
C ALA A 44 0.71 4.65 3.65
N VAL A 45 1.60 5.65 3.65
CA VAL A 45 1.40 6.89 2.91
C VAL A 45 1.30 6.62 1.41
N ARG A 46 2.17 5.77 0.85
CA ARG A 46 2.14 5.41 -0.57
C ARG A 46 0.86 4.70 -0.96
N PHE A 47 0.40 3.74 -0.15
CA PHE A 47 -0.87 3.06 -0.37
C PHE A 47 -2.03 4.07 -0.42
N ALA A 48 -2.08 5.02 0.53
CA ALA A 48 -3.09 6.06 0.54
C ALA A 48 -3.03 6.96 -0.70
N GLN A 49 -1.84 7.35 -1.14
CA GLN A 49 -1.64 8.17 -2.35
C GLN A 49 -2.18 7.47 -3.60
N VAL A 50 -1.81 6.19 -3.80
CA VAL A 50 -2.29 5.39 -4.94
C VAL A 50 -3.81 5.24 -4.89
N SER A 51 -4.39 4.98 -3.72
CA SER A 51 -5.84 4.85 -3.58
C SER A 51 -6.58 6.14 -3.90
N VAL A 52 -6.02 7.31 -3.54
CA VAL A 52 -6.61 8.60 -3.88
C VAL A 52 -6.47 8.90 -5.37
N GLU A 53 -5.28 8.71 -5.95
CA GLU A 53 -4.99 9.02 -7.36
C GLU A 53 -5.89 8.25 -8.34
N TYR A 54 -6.14 6.97 -8.03
CA TYR A 54 -6.93 6.09 -8.91
C TYR A 54 -8.31 5.75 -8.37
N GLU A 55 -8.79 6.49 -7.37
CA GLU A 55 -10.12 6.30 -6.76
C GLU A 55 -10.38 4.84 -6.31
N LEU A 56 -9.34 4.17 -5.80
CA LEU A 56 -9.45 2.78 -5.33
C LEU A 56 -10.19 2.71 -4.00
N PRO A 57 -11.09 1.73 -3.81
CA PRO A 57 -11.78 1.56 -2.55
C PRO A 57 -10.81 1.17 -1.44
N VAL A 58 -10.98 1.77 -0.26
CA VAL A 58 -10.21 1.48 0.94
C VAL A 58 -11.18 1.13 2.07
N THR A 59 -10.92 0.02 2.76
CA THR A 59 -11.76 -0.38 3.90
C THR A 59 -11.51 0.51 5.11
N THR A 60 -12.48 0.59 6.02
CA THR A 60 -12.30 1.29 7.31
C THR A 60 -11.13 0.73 8.11
N ALA A 61 -10.88 -0.59 8.02
CA ALA A 61 -9.75 -1.23 8.70
C ALA A 61 -8.41 -0.78 8.10
N ASP A 62 -8.29 -0.77 6.78
CA ASP A 62 -7.08 -0.30 6.09
C ASP A 62 -6.80 1.17 6.37
N LYS A 63 -7.84 2.01 6.35
CA LYS A 63 -7.71 3.44 6.71
C LYS A 63 -7.16 3.61 8.13
N ARG A 64 -7.68 2.88 9.11
CA ARG A 64 -7.16 2.89 10.49
C ARG A 64 -5.73 2.38 10.57
N ALA A 65 -5.42 1.30 9.85
CA ALA A 65 -4.07 0.73 9.83
C ALA A 65 -3.05 1.74 9.30
N MET A 66 -3.37 2.45 8.21
CA MET A 66 -2.52 3.50 7.62
C MET A 66 -2.29 4.65 8.60
N LEU A 67 -3.35 5.20 9.20
CA LEU A 67 -3.25 6.30 10.17
C LEU A 67 -2.38 5.93 11.38
N ALA A 68 -2.38 4.66 11.80
CA ALA A 68 -1.59 4.18 12.93
C ALA A 68 -0.12 3.87 12.60
N ARG A 69 0.33 4.00 11.35
CA ARG A 69 1.73 3.68 10.96
C ARG A 69 2.69 4.84 11.10
N CYS A 70 2.19 6.06 11.20
CA CYS A 70 2.99 7.28 11.25
C CYS A 70 2.80 7.97 12.60
N GLY A 71 3.84 7.91 13.43
CA GLY A 71 3.87 8.45 14.78
C GLY A 71 5.15 7.95 15.44
N GLY A 72 6.12 8.85 15.59
CA GLY A 72 7.29 8.65 16.45
C GLY A 72 6.95 9.00 17.88
#